data_AF-A0A8C6JQ78-F1
#
_entry.id   AF-A0A8C6JQ78-F1
#
_cell.length_a   1.000
_cell.length_b   1.000
_cell.length_c   1.000
_cell.angle_alpha   90.00
_cell.angle_beta   90.00
_cell.angle_gamma   90.00
#
_symmetry.space_group_name_H-M   'P 1'
#
loop_
_entity.id
_entity.type
_entity.pdbx_description
1 polymer ?
#
loop_
_entity_poly.entity_id
_entity_poly.type
_entity_poly.pdbx_seq_one_letter_code
_entity_poly.pdbx_strand_id
1 'polypeptide(L)'
;MLILQEMSWPRGAEQELLGSSQASVKQEMQDFNQKAVQVYAARRNVLQIVRDVLEDHAVQEEQTQEILQLTEVAVKKVLENYVLMPDWALESTGATIDEERTSKSYGGKDMITWMRSLFTFFFANPPSTILQPSITPGNCWPFQGSQAHVVIRLPAHVWPTAFTVWHISAAVSPSGEVSS
;
A
#
# COMPACT_ATOMS: atom_id res chain seq x y z
N MET A 1 5.16 31.12 -26.51
CA MET A 1 3.93 31.78 -26.02
C MET A 1 3.48 31.01 -24.79
N LEU A 2 3.91 31.47 -23.61
CA LEU A 2 3.56 30.88 -22.31
C LEU A 2 2.22 31.49 -21.89
N ILE A 3 1.17 30.69 -21.75
CA ILE A 3 -0.06 31.13 -21.09
C ILE A 3 0.09 30.77 -19.62
N LEU A 4 0.40 31.77 -18.81
CA LEU A 4 0.20 31.72 -17.36
C LEU A 4 -1.31 31.74 -17.13
N GLN A 5 -1.89 30.61 -16.78
CA GLN A 5 -3.27 30.56 -16.28
C GLN A 5 -3.24 31.03 -14.83
N GLU A 6 -3.89 32.16 -14.56
CA GLU A 6 -3.96 32.76 -13.23
C GLU A 6 -4.50 31.77 -12.19
N MET A 7 -3.72 31.59 -11.12
CA MET A 7 -4.14 30.85 -9.94
C MET A 7 -5.10 31.74 -9.14
N SER A 8 -6.39 31.52 -9.32
CA SER A 8 -7.40 32.10 -8.42
C SER A 8 -7.20 31.55 -7.01
N TRP A 9 -6.95 32.41 -6.04
CA TRP A 9 -6.83 32.04 -4.64
C TRP A 9 -8.14 31.41 -4.13
N PRO A 10 -8.10 30.28 -3.40
CA PRO A 10 -9.30 29.58 -2.94
C PRO A 10 -10.12 30.48 -2.01
N ARG A 11 -11.46 30.44 -2.13
CA ARG A 11 -12.38 31.23 -1.28
C ARG A 11 -12.56 30.56 0.08
N GLY A 12 -13.08 31.29 1.08
CA GLY A 12 -13.08 30.89 2.49
C GLY A 12 -13.53 29.45 2.81
N ALA A 13 -14.52 28.90 2.11
CA ALA A 13 -14.95 27.51 2.31
C ALA A 13 -13.93 26.47 1.78
N GLU A 14 -13.24 26.75 0.67
CA GLU A 14 -12.13 25.91 0.17
C GLU A 14 -10.92 26.02 1.10
N GLN A 15 -10.67 27.18 1.70
CA GLN A 15 -9.60 27.35 2.70
C GLN A 15 -9.87 26.60 4.00
N GLU A 16 -11.12 26.56 4.49
CA GLU A 16 -11.50 25.74 5.66
C GLU A 16 -11.45 24.23 5.38
N LEU A 17 -11.86 23.80 4.18
CA LEU A 17 -11.73 22.41 3.75
C LEU A 17 -10.25 22.01 3.58
N LEU A 18 -9.42 22.90 3.05
CA LEU A 18 -7.96 22.70 2.98
C LEU A 18 -7.33 22.66 4.38
N GLY A 19 -7.76 23.53 5.30
CA GLY A 19 -7.27 23.56 6.69
C GLY A 19 -7.65 22.32 7.50
N SER A 20 -8.89 21.84 7.34
CA SER A 20 -9.35 20.60 7.99
C SER A 20 -8.70 19.34 7.37
N SER A 21 -8.52 19.31 6.04
CA SER A 21 -7.74 18.28 5.36
C SER A 21 -6.29 18.24 5.87
N GLN A 22 -5.63 19.40 5.99
CA GLN A 22 -4.27 19.47 6.52
C GLN A 22 -4.15 19.03 7.98
N ALA A 23 -5.15 19.32 8.81
CA ALA A 23 -5.19 18.84 10.19
C ALA A 23 -5.34 17.31 10.27
N SER A 24 -6.23 16.74 9.45
CA SER A 24 -6.44 15.28 9.37
C SER A 24 -5.17 14.57 8.90
N VAL A 25 -4.55 15.07 7.85
CA VAL A 25 -3.27 14.57 7.32
C VAL A 25 -2.15 14.63 8.37
N LYS A 26 -2.07 15.73 9.12
CA LYS A 26 -1.06 15.89 10.18
C LYS A 26 -1.27 14.88 11.31
N GLN A 27 -2.52 14.59 11.66
CA GLN A 27 -2.84 13.60 12.67
C GLN A 27 -2.51 12.18 12.21
N GLU A 28 -2.79 11.82 10.96
CA GLU A 28 -2.38 10.52 10.40
C GLU A 28 -0.86 10.36 10.32
N MET A 29 -0.14 11.44 9.98
CA MET A 29 1.32 11.43 10.03
C MET A 29 1.84 11.18 11.45
N GLN A 30 1.19 11.74 12.47
CA GLN A 30 1.53 11.49 13.87
C GLN A 30 1.24 10.04 14.27
N ASP A 31 0.08 9.50 13.87
CA ASP A 31 -0.27 8.09 14.10
C ASP A 31 0.71 7.13 13.41
N PHE A 32 1.06 7.41 12.15
CA PHE A 32 2.08 6.66 11.41
C PHE A 32 3.42 6.68 12.14
N ASN A 33 3.90 7.86 12.55
CA ASN A 33 5.16 7.97 13.30
C ASN A 33 5.11 7.21 14.62
N GLN A 34 3.97 7.24 15.32
CA GLN A 34 3.79 6.48 16.56
C GLN A 34 3.83 4.97 16.31
N LYS A 35 3.12 4.48 15.28
CA LYS A 35 3.14 3.07 14.87
C LYS A 35 4.53 2.63 14.45
N ALA A 36 5.24 3.44 13.68
CA ALA A 36 6.62 3.18 13.29
C ALA A 36 7.52 3.01 14.53
N VAL A 37 7.45 3.94 15.49
CA VAL A 37 8.19 3.84 16.76
C VAL A 37 7.86 2.55 17.52
N GLN A 38 6.57 2.18 17.60
CA GLN A 38 6.15 0.94 18.27
C GLN A 38 6.70 -0.31 17.57
N VAL A 39 6.66 -0.34 16.24
CA VAL A 39 7.17 -1.45 15.45
C VAL A 39 8.70 -1.57 15.59
N TYR A 40 9.43 -0.45 15.57
CA TYR A 40 10.87 -0.45 15.87
C TYR A 40 11.19 -0.88 17.30
N ALA A 41 10.32 -0.57 18.28
CA ALA A 41 10.46 -1.06 19.65
C ALA A 41 10.22 -2.58 19.75
N ALA A 42 9.21 -3.09 19.03
CA ALA A 42 8.87 -4.51 19.01
C ALA A 42 9.98 -5.40 18.43
N ARG A 43 10.88 -4.86 17.61
CA ARG A 43 12.09 -5.55 17.12
C ARG A 43 12.89 -6.19 18.25
N ARG A 44 13.06 -5.49 19.38
CA ARG A 44 13.81 -6.04 20.52
C ARG A 44 13.12 -7.26 21.10
N ASN A 45 11.79 -7.23 21.18
CA ASN A 45 11.01 -8.34 21.71
C ASN A 45 11.20 -9.59 20.86
N VAL A 46 11.22 -9.47 19.53
CA VAL A 46 11.51 -10.59 18.63
C VAL A 46 12.89 -11.19 18.91
N LEU A 47 13.92 -10.34 19.05
CA LEU A 47 15.27 -10.82 19.35
C LEU A 47 15.38 -11.45 20.75
N GLN A 48 14.65 -10.95 21.75
CA GLN A 48 14.59 -11.58 23.08
C GLN A 48 13.90 -12.95 23.01
N ILE A 49 12.74 -13.04 22.36
CA ILE A 49 12.02 -14.32 22.20
C ILE A 49 12.90 -15.36 21.52
N VAL A 50 13.61 -14.99 20.45
CA VAL A 50 14.53 -15.91 19.77
C VAL A 50 15.66 -16.34 20.69
N ARG A 51 16.24 -15.42 21.47
CA ARG A 51 17.27 -15.77 22.46
C ARG A 51 16.75 -16.76 23.51
N ASP A 52 15.61 -16.47 24.12
CA ASP A 52 15.01 -17.30 25.18
C ASP A 52 14.75 -18.73 24.69
N VAL A 53 14.25 -18.87 23.45
CA VAL A 53 14.02 -20.18 22.83
C VAL A 53 15.34 -20.93 22.58
N LEU A 54 16.40 -20.25 22.18
CA LEU A 54 17.71 -20.87 21.93
C LEU A 54 18.40 -21.31 23.23
N GLU A 55 18.26 -20.52 24.30
CA GLU A 55 18.77 -20.86 25.65
C GLU A 55 18.04 -22.08 26.23
N ASP A 56 16.71 -22.17 26.07
CA ASP A 56 15.90 -23.32 26.52
C ASP A 56 16.31 -24.64 25.82
N HIS A 57 16.78 -24.56 24.59
CA HIS A 57 17.25 -25.72 23.81
C HIS A 57 18.76 -26.00 23.97
N ALA A 58 19.46 -25.30 24.89
CA ALA A 58 20.89 -25.43 25.16
C ALA A 58 21.77 -25.33 23.88
N VAL A 59 21.39 -24.45 22.96
CA VAL A 59 22.18 -24.16 21.75
C VAL A 59 23.51 -23.51 22.15
N GLN A 60 24.59 -23.82 21.43
CA GLN A 60 25.91 -23.25 21.73
C GLN A 60 25.91 -21.73 21.54
N GLU A 61 26.62 -21.01 22.42
CA GLU A 61 26.66 -19.54 22.40
C GLU A 61 27.06 -18.96 21.04
N GLU A 62 28.04 -19.56 20.36
CA GLU A 62 28.48 -19.12 19.03
C GLU A 62 27.34 -19.21 17.99
N GLN A 63 26.59 -20.32 18.01
CA GLN A 63 25.43 -20.51 17.13
C GLN A 63 24.29 -19.57 17.50
N THR A 64 24.08 -19.31 18.79
CA THR A 64 23.09 -18.35 19.27
C THR A 64 23.38 -16.95 18.74
N GLN A 65 24.63 -16.50 18.79
CA GLN A 65 25.03 -15.20 18.25
C GLN A 65 24.81 -15.11 16.73
N GLU A 66 25.16 -16.16 15.98
CA GLU A 66 24.92 -16.20 14.53
C GLU A 66 23.42 -16.11 14.19
N ILE A 67 22.59 -16.91 14.86
CA ILE A 67 21.13 -16.90 14.65
C ILE A 67 20.53 -15.55 15.00
N LEU A 68 20.99 -14.92 16.09
CA LEU A 68 20.52 -13.58 16.48
C LEU A 68 20.92 -12.51 15.44
N GLN A 69 22.13 -12.57 14.88
CA GLN A 69 22.55 -11.65 13.81
C GLN A 69 21.71 -11.84 12.55
N LEU A 70 21.48 -13.08 12.11
CA LEU A 70 20.63 -13.37 10.96
C LEU A 70 19.19 -12.89 11.18
N THR A 71 18.66 -13.13 12.38
CA THR A 71 17.34 -12.64 12.79
C THR A 71 17.28 -11.12 12.76
N GLU A 72 18.32 -10.45 13.26
CA GLU A 72 18.40 -8.99 13.29
C GLU A 72 18.38 -8.39 11.88
N VAL A 73 19.13 -8.98 10.95
CA VAL A 73 19.16 -8.59 9.54
C VAL A 73 17.79 -8.84 8.89
N ALA A 74 17.18 -10.00 9.13
CA ALA A 74 15.87 -10.34 8.57
C ALA A 74 14.77 -9.38 9.05
N VAL A 75 14.70 -9.13 10.37
CA VAL A 75 13.73 -8.19 10.94
C VAL A 75 13.96 -6.79 10.40
N LYS A 76 15.21 -6.31 10.36
CA LYS A 76 15.53 -4.99 9.81
C LYS A 76 15.03 -4.84 8.36
N LYS A 77 15.28 -5.84 7.51
CA LYS A 77 14.85 -5.83 6.10
C LYS A 77 13.32 -5.81 5.96
N VAL A 78 12.60 -6.50 6.84
CA VAL A 78 11.12 -6.41 6.89
C VAL A 78 10.70 -5.00 7.27
N LEU A 79 11.30 -4.40 8.29
CA LEU A 79 10.94 -3.05 8.72
C LEU A 79 11.21 -1.99 7.65
N GLU A 80 12.33 -2.10 6.93
CA GLU A 80 12.67 -1.20 5.83
C GLU A 80 11.61 -1.25 4.71
N ASN A 81 11.07 -2.43 4.42
CA ASN A 81 10.07 -2.60 3.36
C ASN A 81 8.68 -2.05 3.72
N TYR A 82 8.34 -1.93 5.01
CA TYR A 82 6.97 -1.62 5.46
C TYR A 82 6.83 -0.31 6.26
N VAL A 83 7.92 0.27 6.80
CA VAL A 83 7.82 1.27 7.89
C VAL A 83 8.51 2.61 7.58
N LEU A 84 9.09 2.80 6.39
CA LEU A 84 9.95 3.96 6.16
C LEU A 84 9.24 5.24 5.70
N MET A 85 8.04 5.14 5.13
CA MET A 85 7.34 6.32 4.59
C MET A 85 5.81 6.18 4.70
N PRO A 86 5.10 7.29 4.96
CA PRO A 86 3.65 7.32 4.92
C PRO A 86 3.14 7.11 3.49
N ASP A 87 2.09 6.31 3.35
CA ASP A 87 1.42 6.09 2.08
C ASP A 87 0.33 7.15 1.83
N TRP A 88 0.67 8.14 1.02
CA TRP A 88 -0.25 9.21 0.60
C TRP A 88 -1.32 8.75 -0.39
N ALA A 89 -1.13 7.58 -1.02
CA ALA A 89 -2.09 6.99 -1.94
C ALA A 89 -3.06 6.02 -1.24
N LEU A 90 -2.96 5.86 0.08
CA LEU A 90 -3.84 4.97 0.85
C LEU A 90 -5.28 5.51 0.90
N GLU A 91 -6.26 4.65 0.65
CA GLU A 91 -7.68 5.03 0.66
C GLU A 91 -8.12 5.62 2.02
N SER A 92 -7.61 5.06 3.13
CA SER A 92 -7.95 5.54 4.47
C SER A 92 -7.44 6.94 4.77
N THR A 93 -6.39 7.40 4.08
CA THR A 93 -5.86 8.77 4.21
C THR A 93 -6.62 9.78 3.35
N GLY A 94 -7.62 9.31 2.58
CA GLY A 94 -8.46 10.13 1.71
C GLY A 94 -8.01 10.16 0.26
N ALA A 95 -7.06 9.30 -0.13
CA ALA A 95 -6.72 9.14 -1.54
C ALA A 95 -7.90 8.53 -2.33
N THR A 96 -8.08 8.97 -3.58
CA THR A 96 -9.17 8.50 -4.44
C THR A 96 -8.71 8.28 -5.88
N ILE A 97 -9.47 7.49 -6.64
CA ILE A 97 -9.23 7.30 -8.08
C ILE A 97 -10.03 8.33 -8.88
N ASP A 98 -9.38 8.93 -9.88
CA ASP A 98 -10.04 9.66 -10.95
C ASP A 98 -10.52 8.69 -12.04
N GLU A 99 -11.75 8.21 -11.93
CA GLU A 99 -12.30 7.16 -12.81
C GLU A 99 -12.41 7.58 -14.29
N GLU A 100 -12.51 8.88 -14.57
CA GLU A 100 -12.62 9.39 -15.94
C GLU A 100 -11.29 9.32 -16.67
N ARG A 101 -10.20 9.56 -15.93
CA ARG A 101 -8.82 9.54 -16.44
C ARG A 101 -8.09 8.23 -16.14
N THR A 102 -8.79 7.21 -15.68
CA THR A 102 -8.24 5.88 -15.37
C THR A 102 -8.74 4.86 -16.39
N SER A 103 -7.89 3.90 -16.73
CA SER A 103 -8.25 2.81 -17.64
C SER A 103 -9.43 1.99 -17.10
N LYS A 104 -10.17 1.34 -18.00
CA LYS A 104 -11.31 0.52 -17.57
C LYS A 104 -10.83 -0.81 -16.98
N SER A 105 -11.47 -1.24 -15.89
CA SER A 105 -11.29 -2.58 -15.35
C SER A 105 -11.60 -3.63 -16.41
N TYR A 106 -10.88 -4.74 -16.34
CA TYR A 106 -11.10 -5.91 -17.20
C TYR A 106 -12.56 -6.35 -17.14
N GLY A 107 -13.17 -6.62 -18.31
CA GLY A 107 -14.57 -7.06 -18.38
C GLY A 107 -15.61 -6.00 -18.02
N GLY A 108 -15.37 -4.72 -18.38
CA GLY A 108 -16.27 -3.58 -18.12
C GLY A 108 -17.74 -3.73 -18.56
N LYS A 109 -18.53 -2.66 -18.38
CA LYS A 109 -20.02 -2.60 -18.45
C LYS A 109 -20.70 -3.43 -19.55
N ASP A 110 -20.06 -3.65 -20.70
CA ASP A 110 -20.61 -4.39 -21.83
C ASP A 110 -20.71 -5.91 -21.60
N MET A 111 -19.96 -6.50 -20.66
CA MET A 111 -20.09 -7.92 -20.27
C MET A 111 -21.32 -8.17 -19.37
N ILE A 112 -21.83 -7.13 -18.72
CA ILE A 112 -22.91 -7.22 -17.72
C ILE A 112 -24.28 -7.47 -18.40
N THR A 113 -24.43 -7.05 -19.66
CA THR A 113 -25.73 -7.11 -20.35
C THR A 113 -26.08 -8.51 -20.88
N TRP A 114 -25.10 -9.38 -21.16
CA TRP A 114 -25.37 -10.65 -21.85
C TRP A 114 -25.48 -11.89 -20.94
N MET A 115 -24.93 -11.86 -19.72
CA MET A 115 -24.81 -13.09 -18.91
C MET A 115 -25.67 -13.14 -17.63
N ARG A 116 -26.70 -12.31 -17.45
CA ARG A 116 -27.51 -12.25 -16.21
C ARG A 116 -28.38 -13.51 -15.88
N SER A 117 -27.96 -14.74 -16.18
CA SER A 117 -28.78 -15.93 -15.88
C SER A 117 -28.09 -17.21 -15.43
N LEU A 118 -26.76 -17.42 -15.46
CA LEU A 118 -26.26 -18.77 -15.08
C LEU A 118 -24.85 -18.94 -14.51
N PHE A 119 -24.05 -17.91 -14.25
CA PHE A 119 -22.70 -18.11 -13.71
C PHE A 119 -22.36 -17.12 -12.60
N THR A 120 -21.70 -17.59 -11.55
CA THR A 120 -21.10 -16.77 -10.48
C THR A 120 -20.17 -15.75 -11.14
N PHE A 121 -20.59 -14.48 -11.24
CA PHE A 121 -19.84 -13.44 -11.92
C PHE A 121 -18.55 -13.14 -11.16
N PHE A 122 -17.41 -13.50 -11.76
CA PHE A 122 -16.10 -12.96 -11.41
C PHE A 122 -16.09 -11.48 -11.82
N PHE A 123 -16.60 -10.61 -10.95
CA PHE A 123 -16.42 -9.18 -11.12
C PHE A 123 -14.93 -8.85 -10.95
N ALA A 124 -14.35 -8.19 -11.96
CA ALA A 124 -13.05 -7.58 -11.78
C ALA A 124 -13.14 -6.53 -10.67
N ASN A 125 -12.15 -6.52 -9.78
CA ASN A 125 -12.09 -5.48 -8.76
C ASN A 125 -11.98 -4.08 -9.41
N PRO A 126 -12.50 -3.03 -8.78
CA PRO A 126 -12.36 -1.67 -9.25
C PRO A 126 -10.91 -1.17 -9.12
N PRO A 127 -10.54 -0.07 -9.79
CA PRO A 127 -9.21 0.52 -9.64
C PRO A 127 -8.91 0.98 -8.21
N SER A 128 -9.93 1.32 -7.40
CA SER A 128 -9.74 1.73 -6.00
C SER A 128 -9.10 0.64 -5.13
N THR A 129 -9.16 -0.63 -5.54
CA THR A 129 -8.49 -1.74 -4.85
C THR A 129 -6.99 -1.54 -4.72
N ILE A 130 -6.33 -0.82 -5.65
CA ILE A 130 -4.88 -0.55 -5.54
C ILE A 130 -4.52 0.40 -4.40
N LEU A 131 -5.49 1.13 -3.85
CA LEU A 131 -5.30 2.07 -2.74
C LEU A 131 -5.50 1.39 -1.38
N GLN A 132 -5.78 0.08 -1.35
CA GLN A 132 -6.03 -0.68 -0.13
C GLN A 132 -4.78 -1.43 0.32
N PRO A 133 -4.60 -1.68 1.63
CA PRO A 133 -3.39 -2.31 2.16
C PRO A 133 -3.31 -3.83 1.90
N SER A 134 -4.37 -4.46 1.40
CA SER A 134 -4.43 -5.92 1.24
C SER A 134 -3.78 -6.39 -0.06
N ILE A 135 -2.77 -7.25 0.06
CA ILE A 135 -2.02 -7.86 -1.05
C ILE A 135 -2.35 -9.36 -1.23
N THR A 136 -3.55 -9.80 -0.85
CA THR A 136 -3.95 -11.20 -0.97
C THR A 136 -4.19 -11.60 -2.44
N PRO A 137 -3.94 -12.85 -2.83
CA PRO A 137 -4.28 -13.33 -4.17
C PRO A 137 -5.74 -13.02 -4.55
N GLY A 138 -5.94 -12.46 -5.74
CA GLY A 138 -7.25 -12.01 -6.22
C GLY A 138 -7.70 -10.63 -5.74
N ASN A 139 -6.98 -9.98 -4.82
CA ASN A 139 -7.25 -8.60 -4.41
C ASN A 139 -6.35 -7.60 -5.16
N CYS A 140 -6.47 -7.58 -6.48
CA CYS A 140 -5.78 -6.65 -7.36
C CYS A 140 -6.76 -6.06 -8.38
N TRP A 141 -6.40 -4.96 -9.01
CA TRP A 141 -7.18 -4.36 -10.10
C TRP A 141 -6.68 -4.87 -11.46
N PRO A 142 -7.47 -5.68 -12.19
CA PRO A 142 -7.10 -6.12 -13.51
C PRO A 142 -7.59 -5.13 -14.58
N PHE A 143 -6.81 -4.97 -15.66
CA PHE A 143 -7.14 -4.20 -16.85
C PHE A 143 -6.91 -5.03 -18.13
N GLN A 144 -7.48 -4.58 -19.25
CA GLN A 144 -7.35 -5.28 -20.54
C GLN A 144 -5.98 -5.06 -21.18
N GLY A 145 -5.28 -6.13 -21.52
CA GLY A 145 -4.00 -6.07 -22.23
C GLY A 145 -2.81 -5.78 -21.31
N SER A 146 -1.69 -5.36 -21.88
CA SER A 146 -0.42 -5.14 -21.16
C SER A 146 -0.13 -3.67 -20.83
N GLN A 147 -1.04 -2.75 -21.16
CA GLN A 147 -0.87 -1.32 -20.94
C GLN A 147 -2.13 -0.71 -20.34
N ALA A 148 -1.97 -0.01 -19.24
CA ALA A 148 -2.99 0.81 -18.61
C ALA A 148 -2.37 1.99 -17.89
N HIS A 149 -3.23 2.91 -17.49
CA HIS A 149 -2.88 4.05 -16.66
C HIS A 149 -3.95 4.25 -15.58
N VAL A 150 -3.52 4.78 -14.45
CA VAL A 150 -4.37 5.14 -13.33
C VAL A 150 -4.00 6.52 -12.86
N VAL A 151 -5.02 7.30 -12.48
CA VAL A 151 -4.82 8.64 -11.93
C VAL A 151 -5.35 8.67 -10.52
N ILE A 152 -4.43 8.85 -9.57
CA ILE A 152 -4.71 8.89 -8.13
C ILE A 152 -4.73 10.35 -7.69
N ARG A 153 -5.80 10.74 -6.99
CA ARG A 153 -5.93 12.04 -6.33
C ARG A 153 -5.51 11.87 -4.87
N LEU A 154 -4.43 12.55 -4.49
CA LEU A 154 -3.90 12.52 -3.13
C LEU A 154 -4.68 13.49 -2.24
N PRO A 155 -4.79 13.22 -0.93
CA PRO A 155 -5.53 14.07 0.01
C PRO A 155 -4.87 15.44 0.25
N ALA A 156 -3.60 15.58 -0.11
CA ALA A 156 -2.84 16.81 -0.01
C ALA A 156 -1.87 16.97 -1.19
N HIS A 157 -1.43 18.20 -1.42
CA HIS A 157 -0.35 18.48 -2.35
C HIS A 157 0.98 18.04 -1.72
N VAL A 158 1.62 17.04 -2.31
CA VAL A 158 2.90 16.48 -1.84
C VAL A 158 3.95 16.53 -2.94
N TRP A 159 5.22 16.48 -2.54
CA TRP A 159 6.34 16.30 -3.45
C TRP A 159 6.73 14.82 -3.45
N PRO A 160 6.43 14.04 -4.50
CA PRO A 160 6.72 12.62 -4.51
C PRO A 160 8.24 12.39 -4.47
N THR A 161 8.70 11.63 -3.47
CA THR A 161 10.11 11.24 -3.33
C THR A 161 10.36 9.79 -3.73
N ALA A 162 9.32 8.96 -3.69
CA ALA A 162 9.37 7.54 -3.98
C ALA A 162 7.98 7.02 -4.37
N PHE A 163 7.96 5.88 -5.03
CA PHE A 163 6.76 5.12 -5.37
C PHE A 163 6.95 3.68 -4.97
N THR A 164 5.89 3.04 -4.48
CA THR A 164 5.89 1.62 -4.11
C THR A 164 4.83 0.90 -4.93
N VAL A 165 5.21 -0.24 -5.51
CA VAL A 165 4.29 -1.11 -6.26
C VAL A 165 4.45 -2.52 -5.70
N TRP A 166 3.32 -3.14 -5.34
CA TRP A 166 3.29 -4.50 -4.81
C TRP A 166 2.63 -5.45 -5.79
N HIS A 167 3.13 -6.68 -5.80
CA HIS A 167 2.52 -7.81 -6.48
C HIS A 167 2.67 -9.05 -5.60
N ILE A 168 1.77 -10.02 -5.76
CA ILE A 168 1.91 -11.31 -5.10
C ILE A 168 3.19 -12.02 -5.56
N SER A 169 3.74 -12.88 -4.71
CA SER A 169 4.87 -13.73 -5.08
C SER A 169 4.39 -15.00 -5.80
N ALA A 170 5.28 -15.61 -6.59
CA ALA A 170 5.01 -16.91 -7.23
C ALA A 170 4.61 -18.00 -6.23
N ALA A 171 5.17 -17.95 -5.01
CA ALA A 171 4.89 -18.93 -3.96
C ALA A 171 3.44 -18.94 -3.47
N VAL A 172 2.72 -17.82 -3.62
CA VAL A 172 1.30 -17.70 -3.24
C VAL A 172 0.37 -17.62 -4.45
N SER A 173 0.92 -17.74 -5.66
CA SER A 173 0.13 -17.78 -6.89
C SER A 173 -0.40 -19.20 -7.13
N PRO A 174 -1.69 -19.37 -7.46
CA PRO A 174 -2.26 -20.69 -7.78
C PRO A 174 -1.56 -21.40 -8.95
N SER A 175 -1.01 -20.65 -9.91
CA SER A 175 -0.29 -21.19 -11.08
C SER A 175 1.20 -21.38 -10.82
N GLY A 176 1.74 -20.89 -9.71
CA GLY A 176 3.19 -20.80 -9.49
C GLY A 176 3.90 -19.74 -10.33
N GLU A 177 3.15 -18.93 -11.09
CA GLU A 177 3.66 -17.84 -11.92
C GLU A 177 3.01 -16.51 -11.55
N VAL A 178 3.70 -15.41 -11.89
CA VAL A 178 3.22 -14.03 -11.72
C VAL A 178 3.18 -13.29 -13.07
N SER A 179 3.05 -14.07 -14.16
CA SER A 179 2.87 -13.59 -15.53
C SER A 179 1.40 -13.14 -15.70
N SER A 180 1.13 -11.90 -15.31
CA SER A 180 -0.15 -11.21 -15.56
C SER A 180 0.06 -10.03 -16.50
#